data_AF-A0A524IB56-F1
#
_entry.id   AF-A0A524IB56-F1
#
_cell.length_a   1.000
_cell.length_b   1.000
_cell.length_c   1.000
_cell.angle_alpha   90.00
_cell.angle_beta   90.00
_cell.angle_gamma   90.00
#
_symmetry.space_group_name_H-M   'P 1'
#
loop_
_entity.id
_entity.type
_entity.pdbx_description
1 polymer ?
#
loop_
_entity_poly.entity_id
_entity_poly.type
_entity_poly.pdbx_seq_one_letter_code
_entity_poly.pdbx_strand_id
1 'polypeptide(L)'
;MNSKNVIRLALIAALAAGLLTRVFGGLPVFSSAMVYSSGKKEPYPGVRTPEALVKSFYMYIDNGLFSKAWETVREPLWLPEEARVVYADDVRPGGRIYGFTSLEQFGRRGTAELGYGGSWVRLQNIKTRVISVNDTGEGLPAAGLPAAELPTELLGSLAADSYTSVSVSGHMIGACTIFSWKKDVLVAEKNGGYFLVLPGTKEPKSFYYQSWFDNIEKIASLRSTTP
;
A
#
# COMPACT_ATOMS: atom_id res chain seq x y z
N MET A 1 -2.10 60.46 -40.20
CA MET A 1 -1.91 59.89 -38.85
C MET A 1 -0.52 60.24 -38.36
N ASN A 2 -0.41 60.87 -37.19
CA ASN A 2 0.84 61.51 -36.71
C ASN A 2 1.83 60.44 -36.20
N SER A 3 3.05 60.39 -36.74
CA SER A 3 4.04 59.31 -36.45
C SER A 3 4.36 59.17 -34.96
N LYS A 4 4.24 60.25 -34.20
CA LYS A 4 4.40 60.29 -32.74
C LYS A 4 3.34 59.47 -31.98
N ASN A 5 2.14 59.33 -32.53
CA ASN A 5 1.06 58.55 -31.91
C ASN A 5 1.21 57.04 -32.16
N VAL A 6 1.81 56.66 -33.30
CA VAL A 6 2.09 55.26 -33.65
C VAL A 6 3.19 54.69 -32.75
N ILE A 7 4.25 55.48 -32.50
CA ILE A 7 5.36 55.08 -31.63
C ILE A 7 4.89 54.91 -30.18
N ARG A 8 4.01 55.80 -29.69
CA ARG A 8 3.43 55.68 -28.33
C ARG A 8 2.55 54.44 -28.18
N LEU A 9 1.73 54.11 -29.18
CA LEU A 9 0.93 52.89 -29.15
C LEU A 9 1.79 51.63 -29.16
N ALA A 10 2.84 51.59 -29.99
CA ALA A 10 3.78 50.47 -30.04
C ALA A 10 4.52 50.27 -28.71
N LEU A 11 4.92 51.35 -28.04
CA LEU A 11 5.60 51.27 -26.74
C LEU A 11 4.67 50.78 -25.63
N ILE A 12 3.41 51.25 -25.61
CA ILE A 12 2.39 50.80 -24.65
C ILE A 12 2.04 49.32 -24.89
N ALA A 13 1.93 48.89 -26.15
CA ALA A 13 1.69 47.50 -26.49
C ALA A 13 2.86 46.59 -26.09
N ALA A 14 4.11 47.04 -26.29
CA ALA A 14 5.30 46.29 -25.89
C ALA A 14 5.43 46.19 -24.36
N LEU A 15 5.13 47.26 -23.63
CA LEU A 15 5.10 47.26 -22.16
C LEU A 15 3.96 46.39 -21.62
N ALA A 16 2.78 46.43 -22.24
CA ALA A 16 1.66 45.56 -21.88
C ALA A 16 1.97 44.08 -22.15
N ALA A 17 2.64 43.76 -23.27
CA ALA A 17 3.09 42.41 -23.59
C ALA A 17 4.19 41.92 -22.63
N GLY A 18 5.11 42.80 -22.22
CA GLY A 18 6.13 42.50 -21.20
C GLY A 18 5.54 42.30 -19.80
N LEU A 19 4.49 43.05 -19.45
CA LEU A 19 3.77 42.90 -18.19
C LEU A 19 2.92 41.62 -18.19
N LEU A 20 2.25 41.31 -19.30
CA LEU A 20 1.49 40.07 -19.48
C LEU A 20 2.40 38.84 -19.47
N THR A 21 3.59 38.89 -20.06
CA THR A 21 4.54 37.76 -19.98
C THR A 21 5.13 37.59 -18.57
N ARG A 22 5.22 38.64 -17.75
CA ARG A 22 5.56 38.49 -16.31
C ARG A 22 4.40 37.95 -15.47
N VAL A 23 3.16 38.34 -15.77
CA VAL A 23 1.95 37.88 -15.05
C VAL A 23 1.58 36.45 -15.45
N PHE A 24 1.73 36.07 -16.72
CA PHE A 24 1.43 34.74 -17.22
C PHE A 24 2.65 33.79 -17.27
N GLY A 25 3.87 34.31 -17.39
CA GLY A 25 5.10 33.49 -17.32
C GLY A 25 5.49 33.08 -15.91
N GLY A 26 4.82 33.63 -14.88
CA GLY A 26 4.86 33.17 -13.50
C GLY A 26 3.73 32.20 -13.14
N LEU A 27 2.78 31.97 -14.04
CA LEU A 27 1.76 30.94 -13.86
C LEU A 27 2.32 29.64 -14.45
N PRO A 28 2.66 28.65 -13.63
CA PRO A 28 3.13 27.38 -14.15
C PRO A 28 2.01 26.75 -14.99
N VAL A 29 2.23 26.68 -16.32
CA VAL A 29 1.31 26.08 -17.31
C VAL A 29 1.12 24.57 -17.06
N PHE A 30 1.98 24.00 -16.22
CA PHE A 30 1.69 22.78 -15.49
C PHE A 30 1.51 23.14 -14.03
N SER A 31 0.26 23.10 -13.54
CA SER A 31 0.04 22.78 -12.15
C SER A 31 0.56 21.35 -11.95
N SER A 32 1.87 21.22 -11.74
CA SER A 32 2.37 20.29 -10.75
C SER A 32 1.79 20.76 -9.43
N ALA A 33 0.50 20.50 -9.22
CA ALA A 33 0.04 20.02 -7.95
C ALA A 33 0.95 18.84 -7.69
N MET A 34 2.09 19.15 -7.08
CA MET A 34 2.87 18.26 -6.26
C MET A 34 1.81 17.38 -5.62
N VAL A 35 1.77 16.11 -5.99
CA VAL A 35 0.97 15.07 -5.34
C VAL A 35 1.58 14.83 -3.95
N TYR A 36 1.93 15.91 -3.25
CA TYR A 36 2.05 16.00 -1.84
C TYR A 36 0.63 16.22 -1.36
N SER A 37 -0.07 15.11 -1.15
CA SER A 37 -1.06 15.05 -0.08
C SER A 37 -0.50 15.86 1.08
N SER A 38 -1.18 16.95 1.46
CA SER A 38 -0.78 17.73 2.63
C SER A 38 -0.59 16.74 3.77
N GLY A 39 0.62 16.65 4.32
CA GLY A 39 1.04 15.69 5.33
C GLY A 39 0.36 15.89 6.68
N LYS A 40 -0.96 16.08 6.71
CA LYS A 40 -1.75 15.85 7.92
C LYS A 40 -1.55 14.38 8.26
N LYS A 41 -0.86 14.14 9.36
CA LYS A 41 -0.82 12.82 9.99
C LYS A 41 -2.26 12.42 10.25
N GLU A 42 -2.74 11.49 9.44
CA GLU A 42 -4.05 10.88 9.66
C GLU A 42 -3.95 10.07 10.97
N PRO A 43 -4.90 10.20 11.90
CA PRO A 43 -4.92 9.34 13.09
C PRO A 43 -5.17 7.90 12.68
N TYR A 44 -4.59 6.95 13.41
CA TYR A 44 -4.90 5.53 13.20
C TYR A 44 -6.39 5.29 13.48
N PRO A 45 -7.16 4.74 12.52
CA PRO A 45 -8.60 4.53 12.69
C PRO A 45 -8.95 3.45 13.73
N GLY A 46 -7.95 2.69 14.19
CA GLY A 46 -8.10 1.68 15.24
C GLY A 46 -8.46 0.30 14.68
N VAL A 47 -8.99 -0.58 15.53
CA VAL A 47 -9.19 -2.01 15.22
C VAL A 47 -10.63 -2.49 15.41
N ARG A 48 -11.58 -1.54 15.55
CA ARG A 48 -12.99 -1.85 15.88
C ARG A 48 -13.83 -2.28 14.69
N THR A 49 -13.36 -2.10 13.47
CA THR A 49 -14.02 -2.57 12.25
C THR A 49 -12.98 -3.20 11.32
N PRO A 50 -13.39 -4.11 10.42
CA PRO A 50 -12.47 -4.71 9.46
C PRO A 50 -11.71 -3.67 8.62
N GLU A 51 -12.40 -2.63 8.14
CA GLU A 51 -11.78 -1.55 7.37
C GLU A 51 -10.78 -0.74 8.20
N ALA A 52 -11.14 -0.37 9.43
CA ALA A 52 -10.26 0.39 10.32
C ALA A 52 -9.01 -0.41 10.66
N LEU A 53 -9.17 -1.71 10.96
CA LEU A 53 -8.06 -2.63 11.23
C LEU A 53 -7.09 -2.67 10.05
N VAL A 54 -7.61 -2.94 8.84
CA VAL A 54 -6.80 -3.04 7.61
C VAL A 54 -6.09 -1.72 7.34
N LYS A 55 -6.80 -0.59 7.43
CA LYS A 55 -6.19 0.73 7.21
C LYS A 55 -5.11 1.01 8.26
N SER A 56 -5.36 0.71 9.54
CA SER A 56 -4.38 0.87 10.61
C SER A 56 -3.15 0.00 10.38
N PHE A 57 -3.30 -1.25 9.93
CA PHE A 57 -2.20 -2.13 9.58
C PHE A 57 -1.27 -1.48 8.55
N TYR A 58 -1.80 -1.04 7.39
CA TYR A 58 -0.95 -0.40 6.37
C TYR A 58 -0.35 0.93 6.84
N MET A 59 -1.05 1.68 7.69
CA MET A 59 -0.47 2.88 8.31
C MET A 59 0.66 2.54 9.29
N TYR A 60 0.56 1.45 10.05
CA TYR A 60 1.66 0.98 10.91
C TYR A 60 2.87 0.56 10.07
N ILE A 61 2.62 -0.15 8.96
CA ILE A 61 3.66 -0.52 7.99
C ILE A 61 4.36 0.72 7.40
N ASP A 62 3.61 1.73 6.92
CA ASP A 62 4.17 3.00 6.40
C ASP A 62 5.06 3.73 7.42
N ASN A 63 4.69 3.67 8.70
CA ASN A 63 5.41 4.36 9.77
C ASN A 63 6.50 3.49 10.42
N GLY A 64 6.78 2.29 9.89
CA GLY A 64 7.77 1.36 10.45
C GLY A 64 7.40 0.82 11.85
N LEU A 65 6.13 0.91 12.25
CA LEU A 65 5.63 0.44 13.54
C LEU A 65 5.31 -1.07 13.49
N PHE A 66 6.30 -1.90 13.16
CA PHE A 66 6.10 -3.34 12.91
C PHE A 66 5.54 -4.11 14.10
N SER A 67 5.86 -3.71 15.34
CA SER A 67 5.23 -4.31 16.53
C SER A 67 3.72 -4.09 16.57
N LYS A 68 3.26 -2.89 16.18
CA LYS A 68 1.83 -2.58 16.12
C LYS A 68 1.14 -3.26 14.95
N ALA A 69 1.81 -3.35 13.79
CA ALA A 69 1.30 -4.14 12.67
C ALA A 69 1.16 -5.62 13.04
N TRP A 70 2.14 -6.18 13.74
CA TRP A 70 2.13 -7.58 14.19
C TRP A 70 0.98 -7.89 15.16
N GLU A 71 0.67 -6.98 16.10
CA GLU A 71 -0.48 -7.13 17.01
C GLU A 71 -1.82 -7.32 16.25
N THR A 72 -1.94 -6.68 15.08
CA THR A 72 -3.19 -6.66 14.28
C THR A 72 -3.34 -7.81 13.29
N VAL A 73 -2.36 -8.71 13.19
CA VAL A 73 -2.27 -9.68 12.10
C VAL A 73 -1.97 -11.10 12.59
N ARG A 74 -2.40 -12.09 11.82
CA ARG A 74 -2.00 -13.49 11.93
C ARG A 74 -1.41 -13.91 10.60
N GLU A 75 -0.13 -14.21 10.65
CA GLU A 75 0.64 -14.61 9.47
C GLU A 75 1.15 -16.04 9.67
N PRO A 76 0.63 -17.02 8.92
CA PRO A 76 1.01 -18.40 9.08
C PRO A 76 2.47 -18.64 8.68
N LEU A 77 3.08 -19.58 9.38
CA LEU A 77 4.42 -20.10 9.10
C LEU A 77 4.27 -21.44 8.36
N TRP A 78 4.45 -21.43 7.04
CA TRP A 78 4.28 -22.61 6.18
C TRP A 78 5.48 -23.55 6.16
N LEU A 79 6.65 -23.06 6.57
CA LEU A 79 7.89 -23.81 6.61
C LEU A 79 8.51 -23.69 7.99
N PRO A 80 9.20 -24.73 8.50
CA PRO A 80 9.97 -24.61 9.74
C PRO A 80 10.90 -23.40 9.67
N GLU A 81 11.05 -22.69 10.79
CA GLU A 81 11.84 -21.45 10.90
C GLU A 81 13.30 -21.62 10.45
N GLU A 82 13.83 -22.84 10.58
CA GLU A 82 15.22 -23.20 10.24
C GLU A 82 15.38 -23.76 8.81
N ALA A 83 14.29 -23.89 8.05
CA ALA A 83 14.31 -24.52 6.73
C ALA A 83 15.15 -23.69 5.73
N ARG A 84 16.18 -24.33 5.16
CA ARG A 84 16.88 -23.80 3.98
C ARG A 84 16.03 -24.09 2.74
N VAL A 85 15.59 -23.05 2.05
CA VAL A 85 14.70 -23.16 0.89
C VAL A 85 15.45 -22.77 -0.37
N VAL A 86 15.25 -23.55 -1.44
CA VAL A 86 15.72 -23.25 -2.81
C VAL A 86 14.62 -22.47 -3.52
N TYR A 87 14.99 -21.38 -4.20
CA TYR A 87 14.06 -20.50 -4.94
C TYR A 87 13.18 -21.28 -5.91
N ALA A 88 11.87 -21.00 -5.92
CA ALA A 88 10.92 -21.50 -6.91
C ALA A 88 9.81 -20.47 -7.10
N ASP A 89 9.46 -20.13 -8.34
CA ASP A 89 8.48 -19.06 -8.65
C ASP A 89 7.05 -19.34 -8.14
N ASP A 90 6.74 -20.60 -7.78
CA ASP A 90 5.43 -21.05 -7.31
C ASP A 90 5.56 -21.89 -6.02
N VAL A 91 5.53 -21.23 -4.86
CA VAL A 91 5.30 -21.95 -3.59
C VAL A 91 3.82 -21.87 -3.22
N ARG A 92 3.14 -23.00 -3.42
CA ARG A 92 1.76 -23.21 -2.97
C ARG A 92 1.73 -23.31 -1.44
N PRO A 93 0.64 -22.86 -0.78
CA PRO A 93 0.46 -23.13 0.64
C PRO A 93 0.70 -24.63 0.89
N GLY A 94 1.68 -24.96 1.73
CA GLY A 94 1.79 -26.33 2.22
C GLY A 94 0.49 -26.67 2.94
N GLY A 95 0.01 -27.91 2.86
CA GLY A 95 -1.21 -28.30 3.58
C GLY A 95 -1.12 -28.07 5.09
N ARG A 96 0.10 -27.95 5.63
CA ARG A 96 0.42 -27.86 7.06
C ARG A 96 0.95 -26.48 7.46
N ILE A 97 0.46 -25.95 8.57
CA ILE A 97 1.05 -24.79 9.25
C ILE A 97 1.93 -25.26 10.41
N TYR A 98 3.10 -24.63 10.59
CA TYR A 98 4.01 -24.90 11.72
C TYR A 98 3.78 -23.95 12.90
N GLY A 99 2.92 -22.95 12.71
CA GLY A 99 2.59 -21.94 13.71
C GLY A 99 2.33 -20.59 13.04
N PHE A 100 2.51 -19.52 13.81
CA PHE A 100 2.45 -18.15 13.32
C PHE A 100 3.84 -17.51 13.38
N THR A 101 4.09 -16.59 12.46
CA THR A 101 5.33 -15.82 12.41
C THR A 101 5.53 -15.04 13.72
N SER A 102 6.73 -15.16 14.31
CA SER A 102 7.11 -14.42 15.52
C SER A 102 7.28 -12.92 15.25
N LEU A 103 7.13 -12.09 16.28
CA LEU A 103 7.34 -10.64 16.18
C LEU A 103 8.73 -10.28 15.64
N GLU A 104 9.77 -10.97 16.11
CA GLU A 104 11.15 -10.73 15.67
C GLU A 104 11.30 -10.99 14.18
N GLN A 105 10.78 -12.12 13.68
CA GLN A 105 10.80 -12.43 12.26
C GLN A 105 9.99 -11.44 11.43
N PHE A 106 8.77 -11.10 11.89
CA PHE A 106 7.91 -10.14 11.22
C PHE A 106 8.60 -8.78 11.07
N GLY A 107 9.19 -8.25 12.15
CA GLY A 107 9.91 -6.98 12.16
C GLY A 107 11.20 -7.02 11.33
N ARG A 108 11.97 -8.12 11.40
CA ARG A 108 13.18 -8.31 10.59
C ARG A 108 12.85 -8.28 9.09
N ARG A 109 11.79 -8.95 8.67
CA ARG A 109 11.34 -8.96 7.27
C ARG A 109 10.80 -7.59 6.84
N GLY A 110 9.93 -6.98 7.65
CA GLY A 110 9.45 -5.61 7.40
C GLY A 110 10.56 -4.59 7.22
N THR A 111 11.61 -4.67 8.03
CA THR A 111 12.77 -3.80 7.93
C THR A 111 13.60 -4.08 6.68
N ALA A 112 13.76 -5.35 6.29
CA ALA A 112 14.50 -5.73 5.09
C ALA A 112 13.79 -5.27 3.79
N GLU A 113 12.46 -5.25 3.79
CA GLU A 113 11.66 -4.93 2.61
C GLU A 113 11.39 -3.44 2.43
N LEU A 114 11.07 -2.75 3.51
CA LEU A 114 10.66 -1.34 3.47
C LEU A 114 11.77 -0.38 3.96
N GLY A 115 12.89 -0.94 4.41
CA GLY A 115 14.02 -0.23 5.01
C GLY A 115 13.78 0.17 6.46
N TYR A 116 14.83 0.69 7.11
CA TYR A 116 14.76 1.20 8.48
C TYR A 116 13.75 2.38 8.54
N GLY A 117 12.62 2.18 9.24
CA GLY A 117 11.58 3.20 9.37
C GLY A 117 10.75 3.48 8.10
N GLY A 118 10.65 2.55 7.14
CA GLY A 118 9.81 2.75 5.93
C GLY A 118 10.36 3.80 4.97
N SER A 119 11.65 4.12 5.07
CA SER A 119 12.26 5.32 4.46
C SER A 119 12.36 5.30 2.94
N TRP A 120 12.12 4.17 2.27
CA TRP A 120 12.30 4.04 0.82
C TRP A 120 10.99 4.02 0.02
N VAL A 121 9.87 3.68 0.67
CA VAL A 121 8.54 3.62 0.05
C VAL A 121 7.51 4.18 1.02
N ARG A 122 6.89 5.29 0.65
CA ARG A 122 5.78 5.88 1.41
C ARG A 122 4.45 5.41 0.86
N LEU A 123 3.56 4.95 1.74
CA LEU A 123 2.19 4.63 1.38
C LEU A 123 1.32 5.88 1.51
N GLN A 124 0.57 6.20 0.46
CA GLN A 124 -0.37 7.31 0.47
C GLN A 124 -1.75 6.89 -0.03
N ASN A 125 -2.76 7.68 0.33
CA ASN A 125 -4.14 7.51 -0.10
C ASN A 125 -4.68 6.09 0.17
N ILE A 126 -4.34 5.52 1.33
CA ILE A 126 -4.79 4.19 1.73
C ILE A 126 -6.32 4.23 1.89
N LYS A 127 -7.01 3.46 1.05
CA LYS A 127 -8.47 3.30 1.05
C LYS A 127 -8.80 1.86 1.29
N THR A 128 -9.78 1.62 2.15
CA THR A 128 -10.30 0.29 2.50
C THR A 128 -11.79 0.25 2.24
N ARG A 129 -12.29 -0.90 1.78
CA ARG A 129 -13.72 -1.14 1.57
C ARG A 129 -14.05 -2.61 1.84
N VAL A 130 -15.07 -2.89 2.66
CA VAL A 130 -15.62 -4.25 2.76
C VAL A 130 -16.21 -4.67 1.41
N ILE A 131 -15.81 -5.85 0.92
CA ILE A 131 -16.32 -6.41 -0.34
C ILE A 131 -17.18 -7.65 -0.13
N SER A 132 -16.98 -8.41 0.95
CA SER A 132 -17.88 -9.49 1.35
C SER A 132 -17.75 -9.81 2.84
N VAL A 133 -18.82 -10.32 3.43
CA VAL A 133 -18.87 -10.88 4.79
C VAL A 133 -19.33 -12.33 4.67
N ASN A 134 -18.65 -13.23 5.35
CA ASN A 134 -18.93 -14.66 5.30
C ASN A 134 -18.82 -15.27 6.69
N ASP A 135 -19.93 -15.84 7.16
CA ASP A 135 -20.02 -16.43 8.49
C ASP A 135 -19.44 -17.86 8.55
N THR A 136 -19.28 -18.53 7.39
CA THR A 136 -18.82 -19.93 7.32
C THR A 136 -17.42 -20.10 6.72
N GLY A 137 -16.86 -19.04 6.12
CA GLY A 137 -15.59 -19.08 5.41
C GLY A 137 -15.62 -19.81 4.06
N GLU A 138 -16.78 -20.35 3.65
CA GLU A 138 -16.93 -21.07 2.37
C GLU A 138 -17.07 -20.10 1.19
N GLY A 139 -16.19 -20.20 0.19
CA GLY A 139 -16.24 -19.36 -1.01
C GLY A 139 -15.65 -17.94 -0.85
N LEU A 140 -14.80 -17.74 0.16
CA LEU A 140 -14.05 -16.49 0.33
C LEU A 140 -13.05 -16.30 -0.83
N PRO A 141 -13.06 -15.15 -1.53
CA PRO A 141 -11.94 -14.75 -2.38
C PRO A 141 -10.75 -14.52 -1.46
N ALA A 142 -9.76 -15.41 -1.54
CA ALA A 142 -8.60 -15.34 -0.67
C ALA A 142 -7.71 -14.16 -1.07
N ALA A 143 -7.04 -13.60 -0.07
CA ALA A 143 -6.26 -12.39 -0.20
C ALA A 143 -5.08 -12.56 -1.16
N GLY A 144 -5.25 -12.26 -2.45
CA GLY A 144 -4.22 -12.58 -3.46
C GLY A 144 -3.97 -14.09 -3.63
N LEU A 145 -4.91 -14.92 -3.18
CA LEU A 145 -4.95 -16.35 -3.40
C LEU A 145 -6.28 -16.62 -4.13
N PRO A 146 -6.32 -17.41 -5.21
CA PRO A 146 -7.59 -17.78 -5.83
C PRO A 146 -8.54 -18.30 -4.74
N ALA A 147 -9.84 -18.02 -4.86
CA ALA A 147 -10.91 -18.30 -3.87
C ALA A 147 -11.03 -19.76 -3.38
N ALA A 148 -10.11 -20.62 -3.80
CA ALA A 148 -10.09 -22.05 -3.58
C ALA A 148 -9.19 -22.53 -2.43
N GLU A 149 -8.21 -21.76 -1.92
CA GLU A 149 -7.21 -22.38 -1.02
C GLU A 149 -6.67 -21.43 0.06
N LEU A 150 -7.49 -21.00 1.02
CA LEU A 150 -6.97 -20.93 2.38
C LEU A 150 -7.05 -22.35 2.93
N PRO A 151 -5.91 -23.01 3.23
CA PRO A 151 -5.94 -24.38 3.69
C PRO A 151 -6.89 -24.53 4.88
N THR A 152 -7.73 -25.56 4.86
CA THR A 152 -8.68 -25.84 5.95
C THR A 152 -7.98 -25.87 7.31
N GLU A 153 -6.72 -26.29 7.34
CA GLU A 153 -5.87 -26.26 8.54
C GLU A 153 -5.64 -24.84 9.06
N LEU A 154 -5.41 -23.86 8.19
CA LEU A 154 -5.28 -22.45 8.58
C LEU A 154 -6.58 -21.94 9.17
N LEU A 155 -7.71 -22.13 8.47
CA LEU A 155 -9.02 -21.68 8.95
C LEU A 155 -9.38 -22.32 10.30
N GLY A 156 -9.11 -23.63 10.44
CA GLY A 156 -9.31 -24.36 11.70
C GLY A 156 -8.42 -23.84 12.84
N SER A 157 -7.15 -23.50 12.54
CA SER A 157 -6.22 -22.99 13.56
C SER A 157 -6.57 -21.61 14.10
N LEU A 158 -7.26 -20.78 13.31
CA LEU A 158 -7.66 -19.44 13.72
C LEU A 158 -8.82 -19.47 14.74
N ALA A 159 -9.70 -20.47 14.62
CA ALA A 159 -10.94 -20.60 15.40
C ALA A 159 -11.67 -19.24 15.47
N ALA A 160 -11.94 -18.68 14.30
CA ALA A 160 -12.62 -17.40 14.11
C ALA A 160 -14.14 -17.59 14.04
N ASP A 161 -14.88 -16.58 14.48
CA ASP A 161 -16.34 -16.53 14.49
C ASP A 161 -16.91 -16.16 13.10
N SER A 162 -16.19 -15.29 12.37
CA SER A 162 -16.58 -14.84 11.03
C SER A 162 -15.35 -14.40 10.22
N TYR A 163 -15.53 -14.27 8.91
CA TYR A 163 -14.51 -13.77 8.00
C TYR A 163 -15.07 -12.67 7.08
N THR A 164 -14.33 -11.57 6.95
CA THR A 164 -14.68 -10.43 6.11
C THR A 164 -13.57 -10.19 5.09
N SER A 165 -13.93 -10.12 3.81
CA SER A 165 -13.01 -9.69 2.78
C SER A 165 -13.04 -8.18 2.63
N VAL A 166 -11.87 -7.55 2.66
CA VAL A 166 -11.68 -6.10 2.59
C VAL A 166 -10.76 -5.80 1.41
N SER A 167 -11.24 -5.01 0.45
CA SER A 167 -10.39 -4.46 -0.58
C SER A 167 -9.62 -3.27 -0.04
N VAL A 168 -8.31 -3.24 -0.27
CA VAL A 168 -7.43 -2.15 0.13
C VAL A 168 -6.61 -1.70 -1.08
N SER A 169 -6.42 -0.39 -1.20
CA SER A 169 -5.66 0.22 -2.28
C SER A 169 -4.95 1.47 -1.81
N GLY A 170 -3.93 1.87 -2.55
CA GLY A 170 -3.20 3.10 -2.30
C GLY A 170 -2.14 3.36 -3.35
N HIS A 171 -1.21 4.26 -3.00
CA HIS A 171 -0.02 4.53 -3.79
C HIS A 171 1.24 4.25 -2.99
N MET A 172 2.24 3.68 -3.66
CA MET A 172 3.61 3.53 -3.17
C MET A 172 4.47 4.60 -3.84
N ILE A 173 5.04 5.50 -3.04
CA ILE A 173 5.90 6.58 -3.49
C ILE A 173 7.34 6.21 -3.16
N GLY A 174 8.09 5.81 -4.19
CA GLY A 174 9.53 5.62 -4.12
C GLY A 174 10.30 6.87 -4.53
N ALA A 175 11.63 6.80 -4.46
CA ALA A 175 12.51 7.96 -4.75
C ALA A 175 12.33 8.57 -6.16
N CYS A 176 11.94 7.77 -7.15
CA CYS A 176 11.82 8.22 -8.55
C CYS A 176 10.57 7.70 -9.27
N THR A 177 9.69 6.98 -8.58
CA THR A 177 8.57 6.26 -9.21
C THR A 177 7.39 6.24 -8.26
N ILE A 178 6.19 6.38 -8.82
CA ILE A 178 4.95 6.17 -8.09
C ILE A 178 4.26 4.93 -8.68
N PHE A 179 3.80 4.05 -7.79
CA PHE A 179 3.01 2.88 -8.14
C PHE A 179 1.63 2.96 -7.49
N SER A 180 0.58 2.53 -8.20
CA SER A 180 -0.68 2.14 -7.57
C SER A 180 -0.60 0.68 -7.13
N TRP A 181 -1.38 0.33 -6.12
CA TRP A 181 -1.55 -1.06 -5.70
C TRP A 181 -2.97 -1.29 -5.23
N LYS A 182 -3.42 -2.53 -5.37
CA LYS A 182 -4.72 -2.98 -4.89
C LYS A 182 -4.63 -4.43 -4.47
N LYS A 183 -5.07 -4.72 -3.26
CA LYS A 183 -5.09 -6.06 -2.69
C LYS A 183 -6.43 -6.29 -2.02
N ASP A 184 -7.00 -7.47 -2.21
CA ASP A 184 -8.10 -7.91 -1.36
C ASP A 184 -7.47 -8.68 -0.20
N VAL A 185 -7.90 -8.42 1.02
CA VAL A 185 -7.37 -9.03 2.23
C VAL A 185 -8.47 -9.67 3.07
N LEU A 186 -8.12 -10.69 3.84
CA LEU A 186 -9.08 -11.37 4.71
C LEU A 186 -8.91 -10.91 6.16
N VAL A 187 -10.01 -10.52 6.78
CA VAL A 187 -10.09 -10.18 8.20
C VAL A 187 -10.91 -11.25 8.90
N ALA A 188 -10.41 -11.79 9.99
CA ALA A 188 -11.12 -12.73 10.83
C ALA A 188 -11.61 -12.04 12.11
N GLU A 189 -12.80 -12.39 12.56
CA GLU A 189 -13.36 -11.97 13.84
C GLU A 189 -13.20 -13.09 14.87
N LYS A 190 -12.85 -12.74 16.10
CA LYS A 190 -12.80 -13.67 17.23
C LYS A 190 -13.08 -12.96 18.53
N ASN A 191 -14.07 -13.43 19.29
CA ASN A 191 -14.44 -12.87 20.60
C ASN A 191 -14.72 -11.35 20.52
N GLY A 192 -15.33 -10.87 19.44
CA GLY A 192 -15.63 -9.45 19.20
C GLY A 192 -14.42 -8.57 18.86
N GLY A 193 -13.25 -9.16 18.61
CA GLY A 193 -12.07 -8.49 18.07
C GLY A 193 -11.75 -8.92 16.65
N TYR A 194 -10.99 -8.10 15.92
CA TYR A 194 -10.61 -8.39 14.53
C TYR A 194 -9.09 -8.54 14.38
N PHE A 195 -8.67 -9.44 13.49
CA PHE A 195 -7.28 -9.53 13.04
C PHE A 195 -7.19 -9.85 11.55
N LEU A 196 -6.17 -9.30 10.90
CA LEU A 196 -5.88 -9.50 9.49
C LEU A 196 -5.23 -10.88 9.31
N VAL A 197 -5.65 -11.63 8.30
CA VAL A 197 -5.01 -12.90 7.93
C VAL A 197 -4.11 -12.63 6.73
N LEU A 198 -2.81 -12.73 6.93
CA LEU A 198 -1.84 -12.65 5.85
C LEU A 198 -1.65 -14.03 5.20
N PRO A 199 -1.27 -14.08 3.92
CA PRO A 199 -1.03 -15.34 3.22
C PRO A 199 0.18 -16.11 3.78
N GLY A 200 0.99 -15.52 4.68
CA GLY A 200 2.22 -16.13 5.18
C GLY A 200 3.40 -15.93 4.24
N THR A 201 4.59 -16.25 4.74
CA THR A 201 5.80 -16.24 3.93
C THR A 201 5.89 -17.57 3.19
N LYS A 202 5.84 -17.48 1.86
CA LYS A 202 5.94 -18.64 0.97
C LYS A 202 7.41 -19.07 0.76
N GLU A 203 8.36 -18.13 0.87
CA GLU A 203 9.81 -18.37 0.69
C GLU A 203 10.67 -17.44 1.56
N PRO A 204 11.97 -17.75 1.80
CA PRO A 204 12.94 -16.88 2.46
C PRO A 204 13.69 -15.91 1.54
N LYS A 205 13.38 -15.79 0.23
CA LYS A 205 14.11 -14.91 -0.72
C LYS A 205 13.27 -14.20 -1.78
N SER A 206 11.95 -14.22 -1.72
CA SER A 206 11.12 -13.41 -2.62
C SER A 206 11.26 -11.92 -2.30
N PHE A 207 11.05 -11.02 -3.26
CA PHE A 207 10.75 -9.63 -2.91
C PHE A 207 9.36 -9.63 -2.26
N TYR A 208 9.31 -9.75 -0.93
CA TYR A 208 8.11 -10.18 -0.20
C TYR A 208 7.00 -9.13 -0.07
N TYR A 209 7.13 -7.97 -0.72
CA TYR A 209 6.05 -6.99 -0.83
C TYR A 209 4.77 -7.61 -1.40
N GLN A 210 4.85 -8.71 -2.16
CA GLN A 210 3.70 -9.46 -2.66
C GLN A 210 2.80 -10.03 -1.56
N SER A 211 3.35 -10.27 -0.37
CA SER A 211 2.54 -10.70 0.78
C SER A 211 1.62 -9.58 1.29
N TRP A 212 1.99 -8.31 1.07
CA TRP A 212 1.26 -7.12 1.54
C TRP A 212 0.64 -6.28 0.41
N PHE A 213 1.13 -6.39 -0.82
CA PHE A 213 0.73 -5.56 -1.95
C PHE A 213 0.58 -6.43 -3.20
N ASP A 214 -0.57 -6.32 -3.87
CA ASP A 214 -0.83 -6.98 -5.16
C ASP A 214 -1.18 -5.93 -6.22
N ASN A 215 -1.29 -6.38 -7.47
CA ASN A 215 -1.71 -5.58 -8.62
C ASN A 215 -0.95 -4.25 -8.69
N ILE A 216 0.38 -4.33 -8.55
CA ILE A 216 1.24 -3.16 -8.54
C ILE A 216 1.42 -2.67 -9.96
N GLU A 217 1.00 -1.43 -10.22
CA GLU A 217 1.12 -0.80 -11.53
C GLU A 217 1.91 0.51 -11.40
N LYS A 218 2.89 0.70 -12.28
CA LYS A 218 3.66 1.95 -12.34
C LYS A 218 2.78 3.05 -12.94
N ILE A 219 2.49 4.09 -12.17
CA ILE A 219 1.64 5.21 -12.62
C ILE A 219 2.44 6.45 -13.05
N ALA A 220 3.67 6.65 -12.54
CA ALA A 220 4.50 7.78 -12.94
C ALA A 220 6.00 7.54 -12.71
N SER A 221 6.83 8.20 -13.53
CA SER A 221 8.28 8.38 -13.29
C SER A 221 8.54 9.83 -12.92
N LEU A 222 9.28 10.05 -11.83
CA LEU A 222 9.63 11.39 -11.32
C LEU A 222 10.98 11.89 -11.89
N ARG A 223 11.71 11.06 -12.64
CA ARG A 223 12.86 11.52 -13.43
C ARG A 223 12.36 12.23 -14.68
N SER A 224 12.78 13.48 -14.87
CA SER A 224 12.55 14.19 -16.13
C SER A 224 13.21 13.40 -17.26
N THR A 225 12.41 12.90 -18.20
CA THR A 225 12.91 12.65 -19.55
C THR A 225 13.16 14.01 -20.17
N THR A 226 14.35 14.55 -19.95
CA THR A 226 14.82 15.65 -20.79
C THR A 226 15.26 15.01 -22.11
N PRO A 227 14.66 15.38 -23.25
CA PRO A 227 15.10 14.93 -24.57
C PRO A 227 16.51 15.42 -24.90
#